data_AF-A0A934AHN7-F1
#
_entry.id   AF-A0A934AHN7-F1
#
_cell.length_a   1.000
_cell.length_b   1.000
_cell.length_c   1.000
_cell.angle_alpha   90.00
_cell.angle_beta   90.00
_cell.angle_gamma   90.00
#
_symmetry.space_group_name_H-M   'P 1'
#
loop_
_entity.id
_entity.type
_entity.pdbx_description
1 polymer ?
#
loop_
_entity_poly.entity_id
_entity_poly.type
_entity_poly.pdbx_seq_one_letter_code
_entity_poly.pdbx_strand_id
1 'polypeptide(L)' 'MHAGFSKAILQALMEGDFEAVIGIYRAHLRVLNRTHAAKALHVSRQYVHKMLQPSNTPSLRTFASFMRLLVQEGAGD' A
#
# COMPACT_ATOMS: atom_id res chain seq x y z
N MET A 1 13.20 1.98 -7.88
CA MET A 1 11.83 1.84 -8.48
C MET A 1 10.70 2.30 -7.53
N HIS A 2 10.98 2.77 -6.30
CA HIS A 2 9.96 3.06 -5.27
C HIS A 2 9.32 4.46 -5.36
N ALA A 3 10.03 5.48 -5.85
CA ALA A 3 9.53 6.86 -5.92
C ALA A 3 8.28 7.05 -6.81
N GLY A 4 8.08 6.19 -7.82
CA GLY A 4 6.94 6.28 -8.74
C GLY A 4 5.59 5.94 -8.10
N PHE A 5 5.56 4.98 -7.16
CA PHE A 5 4.32 4.53 -6.51
C PHE A 5 3.76 5.57 -5.54
N SER A 6 4.63 6.19 -4.74
CA SER A 6 4.24 7.26 -3.81
C SER A 6 3.64 8.44 -4.57
N LYS A 7 4.24 8.82 -5.71
CA LYS A 7 3.71 9.89 -6.56
C LYS A 7 2.34 9.55 -7.15
N ALA A 8 2.17 8.32 -7.66
CA ALA A 8 0.91 7.88 -8.24
C ALA A 8 -0.24 7.84 -7.21
N ILE A 9 0.03 7.37 -5.98
CA ILE A 9 -0.98 7.36 -4.91
C ILE A 9 -1.37 8.77 -4.48
N LEU A 10 -0.39 9.68 -4.35
CA LEU A 10 -0.66 11.07 -3.98
C LEU A 10 -1.45 11.78 -5.08
N GLN A 11 -1.14 11.54 -6.36
CA GLN A 11 -1.89 12.10 -7.48
C GLN A 11 -3.36 11.63 -7.43
N ALA A 12 -3.59 10.32 -7.29
CA ALA A 12 -4.94 9.76 -7.21
C ALA A 12 -5.72 10.33 -5.99
N LEU A 13 -5.05 10.53 -4.85
CA LEU A 13 -5.66 11.20 -3.68
C LEU A 13 -6.05 12.65 -3.98
N MET A 14 -5.21 13.40 -4.69
CA MET A 14 -5.50 14.80 -5.07
C MET A 14 -6.65 14.91 -6.05
N GLU A 15 -6.80 13.94 -6.95
CA GLU A 15 -7.89 13.85 -7.92
C GLU A 15 -9.19 13.31 -7.31
N GLY A 16 -9.15 12.83 -6.06
CA GLY A 16 -10.29 12.19 -5.40
C GLY A 16 -10.63 10.80 -5.97
N ASP A 17 -9.73 10.22 -6.77
CA ASP A 17 -9.91 8.90 -7.37
C ASP A 17 -9.56 7.80 -6.36
N PHE A 18 -10.56 7.46 -5.54
CA PHE A 18 -10.42 6.44 -4.52
C PHE A 18 -10.18 5.04 -5.11
N GLU A 19 -10.74 4.73 -6.27
CA GLU A 19 -10.54 3.43 -6.92
C GLU A 19 -9.08 3.27 -7.37
N ALA A 20 -8.49 4.32 -7.95
CA ALA A 20 -7.07 4.33 -8.31
C ALA A 20 -6.18 4.20 -7.07
N VAL A 21 -6.46 4.90 -5.97
CA VAL A 21 -5.70 4.77 -4.71
C VAL A 21 -5.65 3.32 -4.23
N ILE A 22 -6.82 2.67 -4.18
CA ILE A 22 -6.92 1.28 -3.73
C ILE A 22 -6.30 0.32 -4.76
N GLY A 23 -6.43 0.60 -6.05
CA GLY A 23 -5.78 -0.15 -7.13
C GLY A 23 -4.26 -0.16 -7.00
N ILE A 24 -3.66 1.01 -6.80
CA ILE A 24 -2.20 1.16 -6.66
C ILE A 24 -1.72 0.50 -5.36
N TYR A 25 -2.43 0.70 -4.25
CA TYR A 25 -2.15 0.02 -2.98
C TYR A 25 -2.08 -1.50 -3.14
N ARG A 26 -3.07 -2.11 -3.80
CA ARG A 26 -3.10 -3.56 -4.04
C ARG A 26 -2.01 -4.02 -4.98
N ALA A 27 -1.77 -3.28 -6.07
CA ALA A 27 -0.71 -3.61 -7.02
C ALA A 27 0.65 -3.68 -6.32
N HIS A 28 0.91 -2.75 -5.40
CA HIS A 28 2.14 -2.74 -4.62
C HIS A 28 2.20 -3.90 -3.61
N LEU A 29 1.11 -4.18 -2.90
CA LEU A 29 1.03 -5.34 -2.01
C LEU A 29 1.27 -6.68 -2.72
N ARG A 30 0.97 -6.79 -4.02
CA ARG A 30 1.20 -8.02 -4.81
C ARG A 30 2.68 -8.29 -5.06
N VAL A 31 3.48 -7.24 -5.21
CA VAL A 31 4.92 -7.37 -5.50
C VAL A 31 5.78 -7.44 -4.24
N LEU A 32 5.25 -7.00 -3.09
CA LEU A 32 5.92 -7.15 -1.81
C LEU A 32 5.90 -8.60 -1.32
N ASN A 33 6.97 -9.02 -0.63
CA ASN A 33 6.95 -10.26 0.12
C ASN A 33 5.87 -10.18 1.21
N ARG A 34 4.89 -11.08 1.18
CA ARG A 34 3.72 -11.05 2.08
C ARG A 34 4.07 -11.08 3.57
N THR A 35 5.13 -11.80 3.95
CA THR A 35 5.59 -11.87 5.33
C THR A 35 6.25 -10.55 5.74
N HIS A 36 7.06 -9.98 4.84
CA HIS A 36 7.67 -8.67 5.05
C HIS A 36 6.60 -7.57 5.17
N ALA A 37 5.65 -7.52 4.23
CA ALA A 37 4.55 -6.56 4.25
C ALA A 37 3.69 -6.68 5.51
N ALA A 38 3.35 -7.90 5.95
CA ALA A 38 2.62 -8.11 7.19
C ALA A 38 3.35 -7.53 8.41
N LYS A 39 4.66 -7.75 8.50
CA LYS A 39 5.52 -7.21 9.56
C LYS A 39 5.57 -5.68 9.51
N ALA A 40 5.82 -5.10 8.34
CA ALA A 40 5.93 -3.66 8.14
C ALA A 40 4.61 -2.92 8.40
N LEU A 41 3.49 -3.54 8.06
CA LEU A 41 2.16 -2.96 8.27
C LEU A 41 1.58 -3.24 9.66
N HIS A 42 2.28 -4.03 10.49
CA HIS A 42 1.81 -4.49 11.80
C HIS A 42 0.45 -5.20 11.74
N VAL A 43 0.26 -6.06 10.75
CA VAL A 43 -0.96 -6.86 10.54
C VAL A 43 -0.64 -8.33 10.36
N SER A 44 -1.65 -9.19 10.42
CA SER A 44 -1.47 -10.62 10.13
C SER A 44 -1.25 -10.86 8.63
N ARG A 45 -0.55 -11.95 8.30
CA ARG A 45 -0.38 -12.39 6.90
C ARG A 45 -1.72 -12.68 6.21
N GLN A 46 -2.71 -13.16 6.97
CA GLN A 46 -4.07 -13.38 6.47
C GLN A 46 -4.77 -12.05 6.14
N TYR A 47 -4.53 -11.00 6.92
CA TYR A 47 -5.03 -9.66 6.61
C TYR A 47 -4.46 -9.15 5.27
N VAL A 48 -3.16 -9.31 5.04
CA VAL A 48 -2.55 -8.96 3.74
C VAL A 48 -3.22 -9.74 2.60
N HIS A 49 -3.48 -11.04 2.78
CA HIS A 49 -4.20 -11.83 1.78
C HIS A 49 -5.63 -11.32 1.53
N LYS A 50 -6.37 -10.93 2.57
CA LYS A 50 -7.69 -10.30 2.42
C LYS A 50 -7.59 -8.99 1.64
N MET A 51 -6.60 -8.15 1.92
CA MET A 51 -6.41 -6.86 1.25
C MET A 51 -6.12 -6.96 -0.25
N LEU A 52 -5.65 -8.13 -0.73
CA LEU A 52 -5.47 -8.39 -2.16
C LEU A 52 -6.79 -8.62 -2.91
N GLN A 53 -7.89 -8.85 -2.20
CA GLN A 53 -9.21 -9.08 -2.78
C GLN A 53 -9.87 -7.75 -3.20
N PRO A 54 -10.55 -7.71 -4.36
CA PRO A 54 -11.13 -6.47 -4.90
C PRO A 54 -12.18 -5.79 -4.01
N SER A 55 -12.86 -6.56 -3.16
CA SER A 55 -13.90 -6.08 -2.26
C SER A 55 -13.39 -5.51 -0.94
N ASN A 56 -12.10 -5.66 -0.64
CA ASN A 56 -11.55 -5.28 0.65
C ASN A 56 -10.76 -3.98 0.57
N THR A 57 -11.04 -3.09 1.52
CA THR A 57 -10.39 -1.79 1.65
C THR A 57 -9.59 -1.76 2.96
N PRO A 58 -8.34 -1.28 2.96
CA PRO A 58 -7.57 -1.17 4.18
C PRO A 58 -8.20 -0.14 5.13
N SER A 59 -8.00 -0.34 6.43
CA SER A 59 -8.29 0.72 7.39
C SER A 59 -7.35 1.92 7.14
N LEU A 60 -7.79 3.13 7.51
CA LEU A 60 -6.95 4.34 7.41
C LEU A 60 -5.61 4.16 8.12
N ARG A 61 -5.59 3.47 9.27
CA ARG A 61 -4.37 3.14 10.02
C ARG A 61 -3.42 2.27 9.19
N THR A 62 -3.94 1.20 8.60
CA THR A 62 -3.14 0.28 7.77
C THR A 62 -2.63 0.98 6.51
N PHE A 63 -3.46 1.83 5.90
CA PHE A 63 -3.08 2.63 4.74
C PHE A 63 -1.98 3.65 5.10
N ALA A 64 -2.08 4.33 6.25
CA ALA A 64 -1.03 5.22 6.74
C ALA A 64 0.30 4.49 7.00
N SER A 65 0.26 3.30 7.59
CA SER A 65 1.46 2.45 7.75
C SER A 65 2.08 2.10 6.41
N PHE A 66 1.26 1.81 5.41
CA PHE A 66 1.72 1.54 4.06
C PHE A 66 2.38 2.75 3.39
N MET A 67 1.80 3.94 3.54
CA MET A 67 2.42 5.18 3.04
C MET A 67 3.78 5.45 3.71
N ARG A 68 3.92 5.17 5.01
CA ARG A 68 5.22 5.26 5.71
C ARG A 68 6.24 4.26 5.17
N LEU A 69 5.82 3.03 4.90
CA LEU A 69 6.68 2.01 4.28
C LEU A 69 7.21 2.49 2.92
N LEU A 70 6.33 3.04 2.07
CA LEU A 70 6.73 3.58 0.77
C LEU A 70 7.75 4.71 0.86
N VAL A 71 7.63 5.60 1.85
CA VAL A 71 8.60 6.66 2.09
C VAL A 71 9.93 6.08 2.58
N GLN A 72 9.91 5.09 3.48
CA GLN A 72 11.12 4.44 3.98
C GLN A 72 11.87 3.66 2.88
N GLU A 73 11.16 2.93 2.03
CA GLU A 73 11.75 2.23 0.88
C GLU A 73 12.19 3.18 -0.23
N GLY A 74 11.55 4.35 -0.34
CA GLY A 74 11.91 5.39 -1.31
C GLY A 74 13.07 6.29 -0.89
N ALA A 75 13.40 6.34 0.41
CA ALA A 75 14.48 7.15 0.97
C ALA A 75 15.77 6.34 1.23
N GLY A 76 15.79 5.06 0.84
CA GLY A 76 16.93 4.15 1.03
C GLY A 76 17.94 4.09 -0.12
N ASP A 77 17.91 5.07 -1.04
CA ASP A 77 18.96 5.33 -2.04
C ASP A 77 19.77 6.57 -1.63
#